data_AF-A0A382RQW1-F1
#
_entry.id   AF-A0A382RQW1-F1
#
_cell.length_a   1.000
_cell.length_b   1.000
_cell.length_c   1.000
_cell.angle_alpha   90.00
_cell.angle_beta   90.00
_cell.angle_gamma   90.00
#
_symmetry.space_group_name_H-M   'P 1'
#
loop_
_entity.id
_entity.type
_entity.pdbx_description
1 polymer ?
#
loop_
_entity_poly.entity_id
_entity_poly.type
_entity_poly.pdbx_seq_one_letter_code
_entity_poly.pdbx_strand_id
1 'polypeptide(L)'
;VVEDNVSMTEVLSHMDPPGAKRGRGESGLKKEQRAKAAEVLEEDVQKIYEYWLLQFRPGRTRVPALDERRRLKVAAAIFDYGVNECLRAIDGCGASDFHMGRNKANKRYDDLELIFRDQNHIERFLSYLPDHETGGPAW
;
A
#
# COMPACT_ATOMS: atom_id res chain seq x y z
N VAL A 1 -35.68 41.58 -55.39
CA VAL A 1 -34.45 41.50 -54.57
C VAL A 1 -34.82 40.64 -53.38
N VAL A 2 -34.50 39.35 -53.45
CA VAL A 2 -34.85 38.36 -52.42
C VAL A 2 -33.62 38.16 -51.54
N GLU A 3 -33.81 38.34 -50.24
CA GLU A 3 -32.77 38.24 -49.22
C GLU A 3 -32.50 36.76 -48.95
N ASP A 4 -31.27 36.32 -49.17
CA ASP A 4 -30.86 34.93 -48.97
C ASP A 4 -30.82 34.59 -47.48
N ASN A 5 -31.81 33.81 -47.07
CA ASN A 5 -31.99 33.26 -45.73
C ASN A 5 -31.02 32.09 -45.53
N VAL A 6 -29.86 32.35 -44.93
CA VAL A 6 -28.91 31.29 -44.53
C VAL A 6 -29.58 30.43 -43.45
N SER A 7 -29.75 29.14 -43.76
CA SER A 7 -30.43 28.18 -42.89
C SER A 7 -29.69 28.02 -41.56
N MET A 8 -30.41 28.30 -40.46
CA MET A 8 -29.93 28.19 -39.07
C MET A 8 -29.44 26.76 -38.69
N THR A 9 -29.64 25.77 -39.55
CA THR A 9 -29.21 24.38 -39.35
C THR A 9 -27.72 24.17 -39.61
N GLU A 10 -27.05 25.03 -40.37
CA GLU A 10 -25.62 24.86 -40.70
C GLU A 10 -24.67 25.38 -39.60
N VAL A 11 -25.18 26.21 -38.69
CA VAL A 11 -24.39 26.82 -37.60
C VAL A 11 -24.25 25.91 -36.37
N LEU A 12 -25.02 24.82 -36.28
CA LEU A 12 -25.10 23.97 -35.09
C LEU A 12 -24.19 22.72 -35.10
N SER A 13 -23.38 22.47 -36.13
CA SER A 13 -22.51 21.27 -36.16
C SER A 13 -21.15 21.43 -35.47
N HIS A 14 -20.82 22.62 -34.94
CA HIS A 14 -19.50 22.94 -34.38
C HIS A 14 -19.46 23.07 -32.85
N MET A 15 -20.46 22.55 -32.13
CA MET A 15 -20.40 22.48 -30.67
C MET A 15 -19.67 21.20 -30.25
N ASP A 16 -18.36 21.33 -29.99
CA ASP A 16 -17.61 20.34 -29.23
C ASP A 16 -18.37 19.99 -27.93
N PRO A 17 -18.52 18.70 -27.58
CA PRO A 17 -19.21 18.33 -26.36
C PRO A 17 -18.48 18.93 -25.14
N PRO A 18 -19.22 19.37 -24.10
CA PRO A 18 -18.64 19.97 -22.91
C PRO A 18 -17.65 18.99 -22.28
N GLY A 19 -16.42 19.48 -22.09
CA GLY A 19 -15.22 18.71 -21.79
C GLY A 19 -15.44 17.53 -20.85
N ALA A 20 -15.25 16.32 -21.38
CA ALA A 20 -15.02 15.13 -20.59
C ALA A 20 -13.89 15.45 -19.61
N LYS A 21 -14.19 15.48 -18.31
CA LYS A 21 -13.18 15.65 -17.26
C LYS A 21 -12.20 14.50 -17.39
N ARG A 22 -11.06 14.75 -18.04
CA ARG A 22 -9.93 13.83 -18.07
C ARG A 22 -9.55 13.60 -16.61
N GLY A 23 -9.94 12.45 -16.06
CA GLY A 23 -9.63 12.10 -14.69
C GLY A 23 -8.13 12.27 -14.49
N ARG A 24 -7.72 12.91 -13.37
CA ARG A 24 -6.31 12.98 -13.00
C ARG A 24 -5.79 11.54 -13.02
N GLY A 25 -4.86 11.26 -13.95
CA GLY A 25 -4.32 9.92 -14.14
C GLY A 25 -3.71 9.35 -12.86
N GLU A 26 -3.26 8.10 -12.93
CA GLU A 26 -2.65 7.45 -11.78
C GLU A 26 -1.49 8.30 -11.20
N SER A 27 -1.45 8.43 -9.87
CA SER A 27 -0.38 9.17 -9.19
C SER A 27 0.98 8.57 -9.52
N GLY A 28 2.01 9.42 -9.69
CA GLY A 28 3.39 8.97 -9.92
C GLY A 28 3.87 7.97 -8.87
N LEU A 29 3.52 8.19 -7.60
CA LEU A 29 3.82 7.26 -6.49
C LEU A 29 3.25 5.85 -6.71
N LYS A 30 2.03 5.78 -7.26
CA LYS A 30 1.37 4.49 -7.50
C LYS A 30 1.97 3.80 -8.74
N LYS A 31 2.38 4.57 -9.75
CA LYS A 31 3.14 4.03 -10.89
C LYS A 31 4.49 3.46 -10.44
N GLU A 32 5.20 4.17 -9.58
CA GLU A 32 6.47 3.69 -9.00
C GLU A 32 6.28 2.41 -8.18
N GLN A 33 5.27 2.35 -7.31
CA GLN A 33 4.93 1.14 -6.55
C GLN A 33 4.63 -0.05 -7.48
N ARG A 34 3.94 0.16 -8.59
CA ARG A 34 3.68 -0.89 -9.58
C ARG A 34 4.95 -1.37 -10.28
N ALA A 35 5.87 -0.46 -10.58
CA ALA A 35 7.16 -0.81 -11.15
C ALA A 35 7.98 -1.66 -10.17
N LYS A 36 8.11 -1.23 -8.91
CA LYS A 36 8.79 -2.00 -7.85
C LYS A 36 8.16 -3.38 -7.67
N ALA A 37 6.83 -3.44 -7.60
CA ALA A 37 6.11 -4.69 -7.41
C ALA A 37 6.20 -5.68 -8.58
N ALA A 38 6.56 -5.22 -9.78
CA ALA A 38 6.76 -6.10 -10.94
C ALA A 38 8.08 -6.88 -10.86
N GLU A 39 9.05 -6.39 -10.07
CA GLU A 39 10.36 -7.01 -9.88
C GLU A 39 10.40 -8.00 -8.70
N VAL A 40 9.28 -8.20 -8.01
CA VAL A 40 9.17 -9.06 -6.83
C VAL A 40 8.40 -10.33 -7.16
N LEU A 41 8.90 -11.47 -6.72
CA LEU A 41 8.24 -12.76 -6.90
C LEU A 41 6.96 -12.83 -6.07
N GLU A 42 5.88 -13.37 -6.64
CA GLU A 42 4.60 -13.50 -5.95
C GLU A 42 4.71 -14.42 -4.72
N GLU A 43 5.61 -15.40 -4.75
CA GLU A 43 5.89 -16.29 -3.62
C GLU A 43 6.41 -15.55 -2.38
N ASP A 44 7.21 -14.50 -2.57
CA ASP A 44 7.71 -13.67 -1.47
C ASP A 44 6.58 -12.81 -0.87
N VAL A 45 5.71 -12.26 -1.72
CA VAL A 45 4.52 -11.51 -1.28
C VAL A 45 3.59 -12.42 -0.46
N GLN A 46 3.34 -13.63 -0.98
CA GLN A 46 2.52 -14.64 -0.32
C GLN A 46 3.13 -15.04 1.03
N LYS A 47 4.45 -15.25 1.09
CA LYS A 47 5.18 -15.56 2.33
C LYS A 47 5.01 -14.48 3.39
N ILE A 48 5.13 -13.20 3.04
CA ILE A 48 4.88 -12.08 3.97
C ILE A 48 3.43 -12.08 4.47
N TYR A 49 2.47 -12.30 3.57
CA TYR A 49 1.06 -12.34 3.93
C TYR A 49 0.72 -13.50 4.87
N GLU A 50 1.25 -14.70 4.61
CA GLU A 50 1.06 -15.87 5.48
C GLU A 50 1.69 -15.67 6.85
N TYR A 51 2.88 -15.08 6.90
CA TYR A 51 3.53 -14.74 8.17
C TYR A 51 2.70 -13.74 8.98
N TRP A 52 2.17 -12.71 8.32
CA TRP A 52 1.29 -11.74 8.95
C TRP A 52 0.01 -12.39 9.53
N LEU A 53 -0.59 -13.33 8.81
CA LEU A 53 -1.73 -14.11 9.31
C LEU A 53 -1.37 -14.95 10.52
N LEU A 54 -0.21 -15.61 10.48
CA LEU A 54 0.30 -16.41 11.59
C LEU A 54 0.45 -15.56 12.86
N GLN A 55 1.03 -14.36 12.73
CA GLN A 55 1.28 -13.47 13.86
C GLN A 55 0.00 -12.86 14.42
N PHE A 56 -0.92 -12.39 13.56
CA PHE A 56 -2.02 -11.52 14.02
C PHE A 56 -3.41 -12.10 13.84
N ARG A 57 -3.57 -13.22 13.14
CA ARG A 57 -4.86 -13.87 12.88
C ARG A 57 -4.86 -15.39 13.20
N PRO A 58 -4.18 -15.87 14.26
CA PRO A 58 -4.16 -17.31 14.56
C PRO A 58 -5.57 -17.83 14.84
N GLY A 59 -5.91 -18.99 14.25
CA GLY A 59 -7.20 -19.67 14.46
C GLY A 59 -8.43 -18.93 13.90
N ARG A 60 -8.26 -17.88 13.09
CA ARG A 60 -9.38 -17.16 12.48
C ARG A 60 -9.86 -17.86 11.21
N THR A 61 -11.15 -18.15 11.13
CA THR A 61 -11.80 -18.70 9.92
C THR A 61 -12.00 -17.66 8.82
N ARG A 62 -12.12 -16.38 9.20
CA ARG A 62 -12.19 -15.24 8.27
C ARG A 62 -11.03 -14.30 8.55
N VAL A 63 -10.22 -14.08 7.52
CA VAL A 63 -9.05 -13.18 7.56
C VAL A 63 -9.14 -12.15 6.44
N PRO A 64 -8.52 -10.96 6.60
CA PRO A 64 -8.44 -9.99 5.51
C PRO A 64 -7.71 -10.59 4.32
N ALA A 65 -8.28 -10.47 3.12
CA ALA A 65 -7.65 -10.97 1.91
C ALA A 65 -6.42 -10.14 1.54
N LEU A 66 -5.46 -10.78 0.88
CA LEU A 66 -4.39 -10.12 0.16
C LEU A 66 -4.97 -9.48 -1.12
N ASP A 67 -5.69 -8.38 -0.95
CA ASP A 67 -6.18 -7.59 -2.08
C ASP A 67 -5.04 -6.86 -2.81
N GLU A 68 -5.35 -6.31 -3.98
CA GLU A 68 -4.36 -5.60 -4.82
C GLU A 68 -3.66 -4.45 -4.08
N ARG A 69 -4.32 -3.81 -3.10
CA ARG A 69 -3.69 -2.72 -2.34
C ARG A 69 -2.65 -3.26 -1.37
N ARG A 70 -3.00 -4.29 -0.59
CA ARG A 70 -2.05 -4.97 0.31
C ARG A 70 -0.91 -5.59 -0.47
N ARG A 71 -1.22 -6.31 -1.55
CA ARG A 71 -0.23 -6.90 -2.46
C ARG A 71 0.77 -5.87 -2.95
N LEU A 72 0.29 -4.74 -3.47
CA LEU A 72 1.15 -3.68 -4.01
C LEU A 72 2.05 -3.05 -2.94
N LYS A 73 1.54 -2.86 -1.71
CA LYS A 73 2.32 -2.33 -0.58
C LYS A 73 3.40 -3.30 -0.12
N VAL A 74 3.04 -4.57 0.05
CA VAL A 74 3.98 -5.63 0.44
C VAL A 74 5.08 -5.79 -0.61
N ALA A 75 4.72 -5.91 -1.89
CA ALA A 75 5.69 -6.07 -2.96
C ALA A 75 6.65 -4.86 -3.08
N ALA A 76 6.12 -3.63 -3.00
CA ALA A 76 6.98 -2.45 -3.01
C ALA A 76 7.93 -2.39 -1.79
N ALA A 77 7.49 -2.83 -0.62
CA ALA A 77 8.34 -2.91 0.56
C ALA A 77 9.42 -3.99 0.43
N ILE A 78 9.09 -5.18 -0.12
CA ILE A 78 10.06 -6.24 -0.39
C ILE A 78 11.13 -5.77 -1.36
N PHE A 79 10.77 -5.00 -2.39
CA PHE A 79 11.74 -4.43 -3.32
C PHE A 79 12.74 -3.50 -2.60
N ASP A 80 12.26 -2.64 -1.70
CA ASP A 80 13.09 -1.64 -1.02
C ASP A 80 13.90 -2.21 0.16
N TYR A 81 13.35 -3.17 0.92
CA TYR A 81 13.93 -3.65 2.19
C TYR A 81 14.30 -5.14 2.17
N GLY A 82 13.81 -5.91 1.19
CA GLY A 82 13.93 -7.36 1.17
C GLY A 82 12.93 -8.06 2.10
N VAL A 83 12.81 -9.38 1.92
CA VAL A 83 11.86 -10.23 2.64
C VAL A 83 12.14 -10.25 4.15
N ASN A 84 13.41 -10.38 4.55
CA ASN A 84 13.78 -10.52 5.96
C ASN A 84 13.41 -9.28 6.79
N GLU A 85 13.70 -8.09 6.28
CA GLU A 85 13.31 -6.85 6.97
C GLU A 85 11.80 -6.64 6.97
N CYS A 86 11.09 -7.06 5.91
CA CYS A 86 9.62 -7.04 5.92
C CYS A 86 9.01 -7.97 6.99
N LEU A 87 9.59 -9.16 7.21
CA LEU A 87 9.18 -10.06 8.30
C LEU A 87 9.44 -9.40 9.66
N ARG A 88 10.63 -8.81 9.85
CA ARG A 88 10.98 -8.09 11.07
C ARG A 88 10.06 -6.88 11.33
N ALA A 89 9.64 -6.16 10.30
CA ALA A 89 8.68 -5.07 10.45
C ALA A 89 7.31 -5.58 10.96
N ILE A 90 6.88 -6.78 10.55
CA ILE A 90 5.68 -7.42 11.13
C ILE A 90 5.90 -7.73 12.61
N ASP A 91 7.02 -8.34 12.97
CA ASP A 91 7.34 -8.64 14.37
C ASP A 91 7.40 -7.37 15.23
N GLY A 92 8.02 -6.32 14.71
CA GLY A 92 8.08 -5.00 15.35
C GLY A 92 6.71 -4.36 15.56
N CYS A 93 5.77 -4.53 14.61
CA CYS A 93 4.37 -4.15 14.82
C CYS A 93 3.73 -4.92 15.99
N GLY A 94 4.05 -6.22 16.10
CA GLY A 94 3.63 -7.08 17.21
C GLY A 94 4.24 -6.70 18.57
N ALA A 95 5.45 -6.15 18.58
CA ALA A 95 6.12 -5.66 19.78
C ALA A 95 5.59 -4.31 20.27
N SER A 96 4.86 -3.57 19.44
CA SER A 96 4.33 -2.25 19.82
C SER A 96 3.01 -2.36 20.58
N ASP A 97 3.06 -2.07 21.89
CA ASP A 97 1.90 -1.97 22.78
C ASP A 97 0.74 -1.17 22.17
N PHE A 98 1.05 0.01 21.63
CA PHE A 98 0.06 0.88 21.01
C PHE A 98 -0.63 0.19 19.83
N HIS A 99 0.13 -0.41 18.91
CA HIS A 99 -0.45 -1.07 17.74
C HIS A 99 -1.18 -2.37 18.10
N MET A 100 -0.80 -2.99 19.22
CA MET A 100 -1.46 -4.19 19.77
C MET A 100 -2.69 -3.89 20.63
N GLY A 101 -3.16 -2.64 20.65
CA GLY A 101 -4.41 -2.26 21.29
C GLY A 101 -4.28 -1.79 22.73
N ARG A 102 -3.07 -1.68 23.28
CA ARG A 102 -2.81 -0.94 24.52
C ARG A 102 -2.75 0.55 24.22
N ASN A 103 -3.86 1.08 23.71
CA ASN A 103 -4.04 2.47 23.35
C ASN A 103 -5.41 2.96 23.82
N LYS A 104 -5.64 4.28 23.78
CA LYS A 104 -6.89 4.88 24.25
C LYS A 104 -8.15 4.36 23.54
N ALA A 105 -8.00 3.84 22.33
CA ALA A 105 -9.10 3.32 21.53
C ALA A 105 -9.33 1.81 21.71
N ASN A 106 -8.49 1.12 22.49
CA ASN A 106 -8.45 -0.36 22.61
C ASN A 106 -8.48 -1.08 21.25
N LYS A 107 -7.82 -0.48 20.23
CA LYS A 107 -7.91 -0.94 18.84
C LYS A 107 -6.55 -1.41 18.32
N ARG A 108 -6.53 -2.56 17.65
CA ARG A 108 -5.35 -3.04 16.94
C ARG A 108 -5.14 -2.29 15.63
N TYR A 109 -3.88 -1.95 15.36
CA TYR A 109 -3.41 -1.29 14.16
C TYR A 109 -2.29 -2.12 13.53
N ASP A 110 -2.68 -3.24 12.95
CA ASP A 110 -1.77 -4.28 12.47
C ASP A 110 -2.02 -4.62 11.00
N ASP A 111 -2.62 -3.72 10.22
CA ASP A 111 -2.90 -3.98 8.80
C ASP A 111 -1.64 -3.83 7.93
N LEU A 112 -1.50 -4.66 6.90
CA LEU A 112 -0.40 -4.59 5.94
C LEU A 112 -0.30 -3.22 5.23
N GLU A 113 -1.43 -2.55 4.95
CA GLU A 113 -1.41 -1.20 4.39
C GLU A 113 -0.84 -0.14 5.34
N LEU A 114 -0.88 -0.40 6.66
CA LEU A 114 -0.26 0.45 7.67
C LEU A 114 1.22 0.10 7.88
N ILE A 115 1.53 -1.20 8.03
CA ILE A 115 2.90 -1.69 8.25
C ILE A 115 3.81 -1.26 7.10
N PHE A 116 3.34 -1.45 5.87
CA PHE A 116 4.09 -1.14 4.65
C PHE A 116 3.61 0.15 3.97
N ARG A 117 3.07 1.10 4.76
CA ARG A 117 2.49 2.33 4.20
C ARG A 117 3.52 3.14 3.41
N ASP A 118 4.68 3.34 4.02
CA ASP A 118 5.83 4.08 3.54
C ASP A 118 7.08 3.66 4.37
N GLN A 119 8.24 4.16 3.96
CA GLN A 119 9.53 3.87 4.60
C GLN A 119 9.53 4.22 6.10
N ASN A 120 8.92 5.35 6.50
CA ASN A 120 8.87 5.77 7.90
C ASN A 120 8.10 4.78 8.79
N HIS A 121 7.07 4.11 8.26
CA HIS A 121 6.35 3.09 9.01
C HIS A 121 7.18 1.82 9.17
N ILE A 122 7.84 1.38 8.10
CA ILE A 122 8.71 0.20 8.12
C ILE A 122 9.83 0.40 9.15
N GLU A 123 10.55 1.51 9.07
CA GLU A 123 11.64 1.83 10.00
C GLU A 123 11.16 1.98 11.44
N ARG A 124 9.99 2.61 11.66
CA ARG A 124 9.38 2.67 12.99
C ARG A 124 9.10 1.29 13.55
N PHE A 125 8.62 0.37 12.73
CA PHE A 125 8.33 -0.97 13.22
C PHE A 125 9.61 -1.74 13.51
N LEU A 126 10.62 -1.63 12.65
CA LEU A 126 11.95 -2.19 12.90
C LEU A 126 12.55 -1.67 14.22
N SER A 127 12.35 -0.41 14.57
CA SER A 127 12.89 0.17 15.81
C SER A 127 12.20 -0.31 17.10
N TYR A 128 11.13 -1.11 17.02
CA TYR A 128 10.57 -1.79 18.21
C TYR A 128 11.28 -3.10 18.53
N LEU A 129 12.14 -3.58 17.63
CA LEU A 129 12.95 -4.77 17.87
C LEU A 129 14.32 -4.36 18.39
N PRO A 130 14.98 -5.20 19.20
CA PRO A 130 16.38 -5.00 19.54
C PRO A 130 17.23 -5.01 18.26
N ASP A 131 18.28 -4.17 18.24
CA ASP A 131 19.28 -4.21 17.19
C ASP A 131 19.95 -5.59 17.19
N HIS A 132 20.05 -6.20 16.01
CA HIS A 132 20.73 -7.49 15.82
C HIS A 132 22.27 -7.39 16.05
N GLU A 133 22.78 -6.21 16.41
CA GLU A 133 24.19 -5.87 16.69
C GLU A 133 24.54 -5.94 18.19
N THR A 134 23.84 -6.73 19.01
CA THR A 134 24.27 -7.02 20.39
C THR A 134 24.62 -8.50 20.61
N GLY A 135 25.49 -9.01 19.72
CA GLY A 135 26.48 -10.03 20.04
C GLY A 135 27.85 -9.47 20.45
N GLY A 136 27.97 -8.15 20.67
CA GLY A 136 29.15 -7.50 21.26
C GLY A 136 29.14 -7.61 22.79
N PRO A 137 30.30 -7.65 23.46
CA PRO A 137 30.41 -8.19 24.81
C PRO A 137 29.61 -7.36 25.81
N ALA A 138 28.91 -8.09 26.67
CA ALA A 138 28.44 -7.57 27.94
C ALA A 138 29.64 -6.99 28.71
N TRP A 139 29.57 -5.71 29.02
CA TRP A 139 30.33 -5.11 30.12
C TRP A 139 29.35 -4.75 31.23
#